data_AF-A0AAD2Z6Y6-F1
#
_entry.id   AF-A0AAD2Z6Y6-F1
#
_cell.length_a   1.000
_cell.length_b   1.000
_cell.length_c   1.000
_cell.angle_alpha   90.00
_cell.angle_beta   90.00
_cell.angle_gamma   90.00
#
_symmetry.space_group_name_H-M   'P 1'
#
loop_
_entity.id
_entity.type
_entity.pdbx_description
1 polymer ?
#
loop_
_entity_poly.entity_id
_entity_poly.type
_entity_poly.pdbx_seq_one_letter_code
_entity_poly.pdbx_strand_id
1 'polypeptide(L)'
;MARVNPPAMAGQFHANFIGGISQAFDNEKSFSISEPAENQLRISMLESGWMMNNITLLDVEELQGQCIEIGESTLYTGRSINGRFNRELKVAGTDYSLADTDSCASLSYERMGTIANIGGIEHFTQTVSDFFGMAISLDMLRVGLNGQRIAYPTDPIANPKGEDVNIGWHTIAKDFNSGSQVITDELTLGEGGEFP
;
A
#
# COMPACT_ATOMS: atom_id res chain seq x y z
N MET A 1 4.25 40.39 -8.33
CA MET A 1 4.10 39.12 -7.60
C MET A 1 5.13 39.09 -6.49
N ALA A 2 4.70 39.16 -5.23
CA ALA A 2 5.62 39.08 -4.10
C ALA A 2 6.18 37.65 -4.05
N ARG A 3 7.50 37.49 -4.26
CA ARG A 3 8.16 36.19 -4.09
C ARG A 3 8.05 35.82 -2.62
N VAL A 4 7.37 34.72 -2.33
CA VAL A 4 7.23 34.25 -0.95
C VAL A 4 8.56 33.67 -0.48
N ASN A 5 8.98 34.03 0.73
CA ASN A 5 10.27 33.63 1.31
C ASN A 5 10.25 32.12 1.67
N PRO A 6 11.12 31.27 1.10
CA PRO A 6 11.09 29.82 1.30
C PRO A 6 11.13 29.32 2.77
N PRO A 7 11.99 29.84 3.66
CA PRO A 7 11.95 29.48 5.08
C PRO A 7 10.66 29.93 5.80
N ALA A 8 10.07 31.06 5.42
CA ALA A 8 8.80 31.51 6.00
C ALA A 8 7.64 30.59 5.58
N MET A 9 7.67 30.11 4.33
CA MET A 9 6.73 29.12 3.82
C MET A 9 6.79 27.80 4.57
N ALA A 10 7.99 27.27 4.81
CA ALA A 10 8.15 26.04 5.57
C ALA A 10 7.67 26.21 7.01
N GLY A 11 7.92 27.36 7.64
CA GLY A 11 7.40 27.69 8.96
C GLY A 11 5.87 27.73 9.00
N GLN A 12 5.23 28.34 8.00
CA GLN A 12 3.76 28.38 7.90
C GLN A 12 3.16 27.02 7.58
N PHE A 13 3.78 26.22 6.70
CA PHE A 13 3.36 24.85 6.43
C PHE A 13 3.44 24.00 7.70
N HIS A 14 4.55 24.07 8.43
CA HIS A 14 4.73 23.39 9.71
C HIS A 14 3.71 23.85 10.75
N ALA A 15 3.44 25.15 10.84
CA ALA A 15 2.43 25.70 11.74
C ALA A 15 1.01 25.27 11.37
N ASN A 16 0.66 25.20 10.08
CA ASN A 16 -0.63 24.69 9.62
C ASN A 16 -0.76 23.18 9.87
N PHE A 17 0.33 22.43 9.67
CA PHE A 17 0.39 21.01 9.96
C PHE A 17 0.20 20.74 11.46
N ILE A 18 0.80 21.55 12.35
CA ILE A 18 0.72 21.40 13.81
C ILE A 18 -0.48 22.17 14.43
N GLY A 19 -1.17 23.01 13.67
CA GLY A 19 -2.18 23.96 14.18
C GLY A 19 -3.35 23.29 14.91
N GLY A 20 -3.73 22.07 14.53
CA GLY A 20 -4.76 21.26 15.22
C GLY A 20 -4.22 20.36 16.34
N ILE A 21 -2.91 20.37 16.56
CA ILE A 21 -2.15 19.35 17.31
C ILE A 21 -1.45 19.98 18.52
N SER A 22 -1.17 21.28 18.50
CA SER A 22 -0.36 21.98 19.52
C SER A 22 -0.86 21.89 20.97
N GLN A 23 -2.13 21.56 21.22
CA GLN A 23 -2.66 21.38 22.58
C GLN A 23 -2.44 19.97 23.16
N ALA A 24 -1.92 19.01 22.39
CA ALA A 24 -1.86 17.60 22.79
C ALA A 24 -0.44 17.06 23.07
N PHE A 25 0.64 17.85 22.95
CA PHE A 25 2.01 17.32 22.99
C PHE A 25 2.92 18.08 23.97
N ASP A 26 3.25 17.43 25.09
CA ASP A 26 4.39 17.76 25.96
C ASP A 26 5.43 16.63 25.85
N ASN A 27 6.19 16.68 24.75
CA ASN A 27 7.34 15.83 24.38
C ASN A 27 7.08 14.69 23.36
N GLU A 28 8.03 14.62 22.43
CA GLU A 28 8.35 13.53 21.48
C GLU A 28 7.84 13.67 20.04
N LYS A 29 8.76 13.40 19.11
CA LYS A 29 8.73 13.65 17.66
C LYS A 29 7.77 12.73 16.90
N SER A 30 6.76 12.20 17.59
CA SER A 30 5.79 11.25 17.09
C SER A 30 4.42 11.91 17.02
N PHE A 31 3.76 11.76 15.88
CA PHE A 31 2.37 12.15 15.70
C PHE A 31 1.51 10.91 15.95
N SER A 32 0.72 10.92 17.03
CA SER A 32 -0.30 9.88 17.26
C SER A 32 -1.63 10.35 16.65
N ILE A 33 -2.09 9.65 15.62
CA ILE A 33 -3.40 9.89 15.01
C ILE A 33 -4.44 9.11 15.81
N SER A 34 -5.64 9.65 15.98
CA SER A 34 -6.75 8.87 16.54
C SER A 34 -7.24 7.83 15.50
N GLU A 35 -7.66 6.64 15.94
CA GLU A 35 -8.20 5.59 15.06
C GLU A 35 -9.15 6.09 13.94
N PRO A 36 -10.13 6.98 14.19
CA PRO A 36 -11.00 7.48 13.12
C PRO A 36 -10.26 8.32 12.07
N ALA A 37 -9.24 9.09 12.46
CA ALA A 37 -8.44 9.88 11.53
C ALA A 37 -7.45 9.02 10.73
N GLU A 38 -6.95 7.92 11.31
CA GLU A 38 -6.14 6.94 10.60
C GLU A 38 -6.96 6.23 9.51
N ASN A 39 -8.18 5.80 9.85
CA ASN A 39 -9.10 5.19 8.90
C ASN A 39 -9.41 6.13 7.72
N GLN A 40 -9.60 7.43 7.98
CA GLN A 40 -9.80 8.43 6.92
C GLN A 40 -8.56 8.56 6.03
N LEU A 41 -7.37 8.62 6.61
CA LEU A 41 -6.12 8.66 5.84
C LEU A 41 -6.01 7.41 4.96
N ARG A 42 -6.31 6.23 5.49
CA ARG A 42 -6.26 4.99 4.73
C ARG A 42 -7.25 4.96 3.57
N ILE A 43 -8.50 5.37 3.79
CA ILE A 43 -9.50 5.48 2.73
C ILE A 43 -8.97 6.41 1.63
N SER A 44 -8.39 7.56 1.99
CA SER A 44 -7.84 8.49 1.00
C SER A 44 -6.69 7.87 0.19
N MET A 45 -5.85 7.03 0.82
CA MET A 45 -4.77 6.31 0.13
C MET A 45 -5.33 5.22 -0.82
N LEU A 46 -6.36 4.48 -0.39
CA LEU A 46 -7.06 3.49 -1.21
C LEU A 46 -7.73 4.13 -2.44
N GLU A 47 -8.27 5.33 -2.29
CA GLU A 47 -8.88 6.08 -3.39
C GLU A 47 -7.85 6.71 -4.35
N SER A 48 -6.60 6.92 -3.89
CA SER A 48 -5.56 7.59 -4.67
C SER A 48 -5.00 6.74 -5.81
N GLY A 49 -5.15 5.41 -5.76
CA GLY A 49 -4.60 4.48 -6.74
C GLY A 49 -5.65 3.88 -7.68
N TRP A 50 -5.32 3.76 -8.97
CA TRP A 50 -6.25 3.22 -9.99
C TRP A 50 -6.70 1.77 -9.70
N MET A 51 -5.83 0.95 -9.09
CA MET A 51 -6.12 -0.44 -8.73
C MET A 51 -6.47 -0.59 -7.24
N MET A 52 -6.13 0.40 -6.42
CA MET A 52 -6.23 0.28 -4.96
C MET A 52 -7.69 0.12 -4.49
N ASN A 53 -8.64 0.72 -5.19
CA ASN A 53 -10.07 0.53 -4.91
C ASN A 53 -10.59 -0.89 -5.19
N ASN A 54 -9.83 -1.72 -5.91
CA ASN A 54 -10.21 -3.11 -6.23
C ASN A 54 -9.51 -4.13 -5.31
N ILE A 55 -8.64 -3.69 -4.40
CA ILE A 55 -7.97 -4.56 -3.44
C ILE A 55 -8.46 -4.25 -2.03
N THR A 56 -8.49 -5.26 -1.17
CA THR A 56 -8.87 -5.08 0.23
C THR A 56 -7.61 -4.97 1.08
N LEU A 57 -7.53 -3.91 1.90
CA LEU A 57 -6.51 -3.74 2.94
C LEU A 57 -7.17 -4.04 4.28
N LEU A 58 -6.77 -5.15 4.89
CA LEU A 58 -7.27 -5.60 6.19
C LEU A 58 -6.25 -5.25 7.27
N ASP A 59 -6.72 -4.67 8.37
CA ASP A 59 -5.91 -4.53 9.57
C ASP A 59 -5.92 -5.80 10.38
N VAL A 60 -4.75 -6.13 10.93
CA VAL A 60 -4.59 -7.25 11.83
C VAL A 60 -3.77 -6.81 13.03
N GLU A 61 -4.14 -7.29 14.22
CA GLU A 61 -3.45 -6.97 15.47
C GLU A 61 -2.16 -7.78 15.63
N GLU A 62 -2.12 -9.00 15.08
CA GLU A 62 -0.95 -9.87 15.13
C GLU A 62 0.01 -9.69 13.95
N LEU A 63 1.31 -9.76 14.26
CA LEU A 63 2.41 -9.66 13.28
C LEU A 63 2.55 -10.93 12.42
N GLN A 64 2.08 -12.07 12.93
CA GLN A 64 2.07 -13.36 12.23
C GLN A 64 0.76 -14.09 12.53
N GLY A 65 0.19 -14.71 11.50
CA GLY A 65 -1.06 -15.46 11.67
C GLY A 65 -1.48 -16.18 10.39
N GLN A 66 -2.74 -16.59 10.37
CA GLN A 66 -3.34 -17.25 9.21
C GLN A 66 -4.44 -16.36 8.62
N CYS A 67 -4.33 -16.08 7.33
CA CYS A 67 -5.41 -15.47 6.57
C CYS A 67 -6.43 -16.57 6.25
N ILE A 68 -7.61 -16.47 6.84
CA ILE A 68 -8.71 -17.41 6.61
C ILE A 68 -9.61 -16.84 5.52
N GLU A 69 -9.58 -17.45 4.33
CA GLU A 69 -10.53 -17.12 3.28
C GLU A 69 -11.82 -17.93 3.46
N ILE A 70 -12.89 -17.24 3.85
CA ILE A 70 -14.24 -17.83 3.92
C ILE A 70 -14.88 -17.67 2.53
N GLY A 71 -14.58 -18.57 1.59
CA GLY A 71 -14.96 -18.30 0.19
C GLY A 71 -14.96 -19.45 -0.80
N GLU A 72 -14.88 -20.73 -0.39
CA GLU A 72 -14.95 -21.83 -1.36
C GLU A 72 -16.32 -21.80 -2.09
N SER A 73 -16.33 -21.45 -3.37
CA SER A 73 -17.52 -21.38 -4.23
C SER A 73 -17.98 -22.78 -4.62
N THR A 74 -18.42 -23.55 -3.63
CA THR A 74 -19.05 -24.84 -3.82
C THR A 74 -20.49 -24.80 -3.32
N LEU A 75 -21.31 -25.71 -3.84
CA LEU A 75 -22.71 -25.75 -3.52
C LEU A 75 -22.90 -26.25 -2.06
N TYR A 76 -23.25 -25.34 -1.16
CA TYR A 76 -23.62 -25.65 0.23
C TYR A 76 -25.11 -25.99 0.40
N THR A 77 -25.88 -26.00 -0.68
CA THR A 77 -27.31 -26.28 -0.67
C THR A 77 -27.60 -27.62 -1.34
N GLY A 78 -28.07 -28.61 -0.58
CA GLY A 78 -28.41 -29.93 -1.09
C GLY A 78 -29.59 -30.57 -0.37
N ARG A 79 -30.08 -31.70 -0.89
CA ARG A 79 -31.08 -32.56 -0.24
C ARG A 79 -30.39 -33.87 0.17
N SER A 80 -30.64 -34.34 1.39
CA SER A 80 -30.16 -35.64 1.88
C SER A 80 -31.36 -36.54 2.21
N ILE A 81 -31.22 -37.83 1.90
CA ILE A 81 -32.24 -38.86 2.16
C ILE A 81 -32.21 -39.28 3.63
N ASN A 82 -31.05 -39.18 4.29
CA ASN A 82 -30.87 -39.51 5.70
C ASN A 82 -30.27 -38.30 6.45
N GLY A 83 -31.14 -37.42 6.97
CA GLY A 83 -30.76 -36.30 7.83
C GLY A 83 -30.65 -34.94 7.13
N ARG A 84 -30.14 -33.94 7.87
CA ARG A 84 -29.94 -32.58 7.36
C ARG A 84 -28.67 -32.55 6.51
N PHE A 85 -28.77 -31.99 5.30
CA PHE A 85 -27.58 -31.74 4.48
C PHE A 85 -26.66 -30.77 5.24
N ASN A 86 -25.46 -31.25 5.59
CA ASN A 86 -24.37 -30.44 6.09
C ASN A 86 -23.12 -30.79 5.28
N ARG A 87 -22.27 -29.78 5.07
CA ARG A 87 -20.93 -29.95 4.53
C ARG A 87 -19.99 -29.17 5.41
N GLU A 88 -18.85 -29.77 5.73
CA GLU A 88 -17.80 -29.11 6.50
C GLU A 88 -17.18 -27.98 5.66
N LEU A 89 -17.06 -26.80 6.26
CA LEU A 89 -16.33 -25.69 5.65
C LEU A 89 -14.84 -26.07 5.67
N LYS A 90 -14.23 -26.21 4.49
CA LYS A 90 -12.79 -26.32 4.42
C LYS A 90 -12.19 -24.94 4.68
N VAL A 91 -11.64 -24.76 5.87
CA VAL A 91 -10.84 -23.59 6.20
C VAL A 91 -9.42 -23.89 5.76
N ALA A 92 -9.05 -23.42 4.57
CA ALA A 92 -7.65 -23.35 4.17
C ALA A 92 -7.13 -21.97 4.58
N GLY A 93 -6.21 -21.95 5.55
CA GLY A 93 -5.52 -20.74 5.97
C GLY A 93 -4.21 -20.58 5.21
N THR A 94 -3.93 -19.39 4.69
CA THR A 94 -2.61 -19.04 4.18
C THR A 94 -1.85 -18.32 5.29
N ASP A 95 -0.66 -18.79 5.63
CA ASP A 95 0.18 -18.12 6.63
C ASP A 95 0.62 -16.74 6.13
N TYR A 96 0.58 -15.72 6.99
CA TYR A 96 1.12 -14.40 6.71
C TYR A 96 2.11 -13.96 7.80
N SER A 97 3.10 -13.17 7.41
CA SER A 97 4.03 -12.48 8.30
C SER A 97 4.18 -11.05 7.82
N LEU A 98 4.01 -10.10 8.74
CA LEU A 98 4.17 -8.68 8.49
C LEU A 98 5.62 -8.26 8.77
N ALA A 99 6.11 -7.25 8.06
CA ALA A 99 7.41 -6.66 8.26
C ALA A 99 7.30 -5.14 8.17
N ASP A 100 8.03 -4.43 9.03
CA ASP A 100 7.99 -2.97 9.10
C ASP A 100 8.55 -2.37 7.80
N THR A 101 7.84 -1.37 7.26
CA THR A 101 8.22 -0.68 6.02
C THR A 101 7.97 0.82 6.18
N ASP A 102 9.00 1.62 5.95
CA ASP A 102 8.93 3.08 6.04
C ASP A 102 8.82 3.72 4.66
N SER A 103 7.94 4.72 4.52
CA SER A 103 7.85 5.57 3.32
C SER A 103 8.11 7.03 3.69
N CYS A 104 9.09 7.65 3.01
CA CYS A 104 9.46 9.04 3.24
C CYS A 104 9.79 9.73 1.91
N ALA A 105 9.40 11.01 1.76
CA ALA A 105 10.00 11.85 0.72
C ALA A 105 10.40 13.22 1.28
N SER A 106 11.52 13.72 0.77
CA SER A 106 12.11 14.99 1.16
C SER A 106 12.02 16.01 0.03
N LEU A 107 11.59 17.23 0.34
CA LEU A 107 11.57 18.35 -0.60
C LEU A 107 12.52 19.47 -0.14
N SER A 108 13.33 20.00 -1.06
CA SER A 108 14.21 21.14 -0.76
C SER A 108 13.41 22.44 -0.63
N TYR A 109 13.89 23.37 0.22
CA TYR A 109 13.25 24.68 0.45
C TYR A 109 13.03 25.47 -0.84
N GLU A 110 13.98 25.45 -1.77
CA GLU A 110 13.89 26.19 -3.02
C GLU A 110 12.74 25.69 -3.91
N ARG A 111 12.54 24.37 -3.98
CA ARG A 111 11.42 23.74 -4.69
C ARG A 111 10.09 24.05 -4.02
N MET A 112 10.04 23.99 -2.69
CA MET A 112 8.87 24.38 -1.91
C MET A 112 8.44 25.83 -2.20
N GLY A 113 9.39 26.77 -2.17
CA GLY A 113 9.12 28.17 -2.52
C GLY A 113 8.61 28.34 -3.95
N THR A 114 9.13 27.56 -4.90
CA THR A 114 8.69 27.62 -6.30
C THR A 114 7.25 27.17 -6.47
N ILE A 115 6.86 26.03 -5.88
CA ILE A 115 5.49 25.51 -5.96
C ILE A 115 4.50 26.43 -5.24
N ALA A 116 4.89 26.94 -4.07
CA ALA A 116 4.08 27.89 -3.31
C ALA A 116 3.85 29.22 -4.04
N ASN A 117 4.82 29.70 -4.82
CA ASN A 117 4.65 30.91 -5.63
C ASN A 117 3.63 30.74 -6.77
N ILE A 118 3.32 29.49 -7.18
CA ILE A 118 2.38 29.20 -8.26
C ILE A 118 0.93 29.25 -7.75
N GLY A 119 0.64 28.73 -6.55
CA GLY A 119 -0.74 28.57 -6.08
C GLY A 119 -1.01 28.92 -4.61
N GLY A 120 -0.04 29.47 -3.88
CA GLY A 120 -0.18 29.74 -2.43
C GLY A 120 -0.02 28.50 -1.56
N ILE A 121 -0.17 28.67 -0.24
CA ILE A 121 0.13 27.65 0.77
C ILE A 121 -0.88 26.50 0.80
N GLU A 122 -2.16 26.81 0.60
CA GLU A 122 -3.24 25.83 0.64
C GLU A 122 -3.15 24.89 -0.56
N HIS A 123 -2.95 25.46 -1.75
CA HIS A 123 -2.74 24.67 -2.97
C HIS A 123 -1.47 23.82 -2.89
N PHE A 124 -0.37 24.37 -2.33
CA PHE A 124 0.85 23.61 -2.09
C PHE A 124 0.59 22.39 -1.19
N THR A 125 -0.09 22.61 -0.06
CA THR A 125 -0.39 21.55 0.92
C THR A 125 -1.23 20.44 0.30
N GLN A 126 -2.30 20.80 -0.42
CA GLN A 126 -3.16 19.83 -1.08
C GLN A 126 -2.42 19.05 -2.17
N THR A 127 -1.70 19.75 -3.05
CA THR A 127 -0.95 19.11 -4.15
C THR A 127 0.10 18.14 -3.63
N VAL A 128 0.81 18.52 -2.57
CA VAL A 128 1.84 17.67 -1.96
C VAL A 128 1.19 16.44 -1.32
N SER A 129 0.13 16.61 -0.54
CA SER A 129 -0.60 15.48 0.06
C SER A 129 -1.15 14.51 -0.99
N ASP A 130 -1.77 15.01 -2.06
CA ASP A 130 -2.31 14.19 -3.16
C ASP A 130 -1.19 13.42 -3.88
N PHE A 131 -0.06 14.09 -4.16
CA PHE A 131 1.11 13.45 -4.75
C PHE A 131 1.67 12.34 -3.86
N PHE A 132 1.78 12.59 -2.55
CA PHE A 132 2.24 11.59 -1.59
C PHE A 132 1.32 10.38 -1.53
N GLY A 133 -0.01 10.60 -1.46
CA GLY A 133 -1.00 9.53 -1.47
C GLY A 133 -0.87 8.66 -2.73
N MET A 134 -0.78 9.29 -3.90
CA MET A 134 -0.62 8.57 -5.16
C MET A 134 0.72 7.82 -5.24
N ALA A 135 1.82 8.43 -4.80
CA ALA A 135 3.15 7.82 -4.83
C ALA A 135 3.20 6.57 -3.95
N ILE A 136 2.72 6.65 -2.71
CA ILE A 136 2.71 5.51 -1.78
C ILE A 136 1.82 4.39 -2.33
N SER A 137 0.63 4.72 -2.83
CA SER A 137 -0.27 3.72 -3.43
C SER A 137 0.34 3.02 -4.64
N LEU A 138 1.10 3.73 -5.48
CA LEU A 138 1.83 3.12 -6.60
C LEU A 138 3.00 2.26 -6.13
N ASP A 139 3.70 2.65 -5.07
CA ASP A 139 4.79 1.87 -4.50
C ASP A 139 4.28 0.58 -3.85
N MET A 140 3.15 0.63 -3.15
CA MET A 140 2.47 -0.57 -2.62
C MET A 140 2.15 -1.57 -3.74
N LEU A 141 1.62 -1.10 -4.88
CA LEU A 141 1.35 -1.96 -6.03
C LEU A 141 2.62 -2.47 -6.69
N ARG A 142 3.65 -1.62 -6.81
CA ARG A 142 4.93 -1.99 -7.41
C ARG A 142 5.60 -3.11 -6.62
N VAL A 143 5.67 -2.97 -5.30
CA VAL A 143 6.22 -3.97 -4.39
C VAL A 143 5.30 -5.19 -4.32
N GLY A 144 3.99 -5.01 -4.25
CA GLY A 144 3.02 -6.11 -4.25
C GLY A 144 3.13 -7.02 -5.47
N LEU A 145 3.46 -6.48 -6.65
CA LEU A 145 3.64 -7.28 -7.87
C LEU A 145 5.06 -7.84 -8.01
N ASN A 146 6.11 -7.06 -7.69
CA ASN A 146 7.51 -7.44 -8.00
C ASN A 146 8.33 -7.89 -6.80
N GLY A 147 7.77 -7.86 -5.59
CA GLY A 147 8.46 -8.19 -4.34
C GLY A 147 8.94 -9.64 -4.29
N GLN A 148 10.22 -9.85 -3.96
CA GLN A 148 10.85 -11.18 -3.90
C GLN A 148 11.34 -11.53 -2.49
N ARG A 149 11.91 -10.56 -1.77
CA ARG A 149 12.53 -10.80 -0.46
C ARG A 149 12.39 -9.59 0.44
N ILE A 150 12.46 -9.84 1.74
CA ILE A 150 12.60 -8.81 2.77
C ILE A 150 14.10 -8.69 3.06
N ALA A 151 14.74 -7.59 2.65
CA ALA A 151 16.18 -7.37 2.86
C ALA A 151 16.46 -6.03 3.53
N TYR A 152 17.47 -6.02 4.41
CA TYR A 152 17.97 -4.81 5.07
C TYR A 152 19.48 -4.69 4.83
N PRO A 153 19.99 -3.61 4.21
CA PRO A 153 19.30 -2.44 3.66
C PRO A 153 18.75 -2.65 2.24
N THR A 154 17.72 -1.88 1.87
CA THR A 154 17.16 -1.81 0.52
C THR A 154 18.07 -1.01 -0.42
N ASP A 155 18.30 -1.49 -1.64
CA ASP A 155 19.07 -0.81 -2.69
C ASP A 155 18.18 -0.46 -3.90
N PRO A 156 17.75 0.81 -4.02
CA PRO A 156 16.92 1.28 -5.12
C PRO A 156 17.60 1.24 -6.50
N ILE A 157 18.94 1.17 -6.55
CA ILE A 157 19.71 1.15 -7.81
C ILE A 157 19.77 -0.28 -8.33
N ALA A 158 20.07 -1.24 -7.45
CA ALA A 158 20.12 -2.65 -7.81
C ALA A 158 18.72 -3.24 -8.06
N ASN A 159 17.72 -2.81 -7.28
CA ASN A 159 16.35 -3.33 -7.33
C ASN A 159 15.35 -2.19 -7.64
N PRO A 160 15.30 -1.65 -8.88
CA PRO A 160 14.48 -0.48 -9.21
C PRO A 160 12.97 -0.72 -9.06
N LYS A 161 12.54 -1.98 -8.99
CA LYS A 161 11.14 -2.39 -8.80
C LYS A 161 10.77 -2.64 -7.33
N GLY A 162 11.68 -2.41 -6.38
CA GLY A 162 11.42 -2.68 -4.96
C GLY A 162 11.32 -4.18 -4.65
N GLU A 163 12.10 -5.00 -5.35
CA GLU A 163 12.11 -6.46 -5.22
C GLU A 163 12.62 -6.92 -3.84
N ASP A 164 13.31 -6.04 -3.13
CA ASP A 164 13.97 -6.23 -1.83
C ASP A 164 13.24 -5.58 -0.65
N VAL A 165 12.05 -5.01 -0.88
CA VAL A 165 11.23 -4.36 0.15
C VAL A 165 10.40 -5.40 0.89
N ASN A 166 9.54 -6.13 0.19
CA ASN A 166 8.66 -7.15 0.75
C ASN A 166 8.43 -8.30 -0.23
N ILE A 167 7.80 -9.37 0.23
CA ILE A 167 7.37 -10.49 -0.62
C ILE A 167 6.05 -10.12 -1.30
N GLY A 168 6.00 -10.20 -2.63
CA GLY A 168 4.83 -9.86 -3.44
C GLY A 168 3.94 -11.06 -3.79
N TRP A 169 2.77 -10.78 -4.34
CA TRP A 169 1.75 -11.76 -4.75
C TRP A 169 2.28 -12.78 -5.76
N HIS A 170 3.11 -12.36 -6.72
CA HIS A 170 3.66 -13.28 -7.72
C HIS A 170 4.64 -14.28 -7.12
N THR A 171 5.41 -13.90 -6.10
CA THR A 171 6.31 -14.81 -5.39
C THR A 171 5.50 -15.81 -4.56
N ILE A 172 4.47 -15.34 -3.85
CA ILE A 172 3.54 -16.21 -3.11
C ILE A 172 2.86 -17.21 -4.05
N ALA A 173 2.40 -16.77 -5.23
CA ALA A 173 1.75 -17.64 -6.21
C ALA A 173 2.69 -18.68 -6.85
N LYS A 174 4.00 -18.38 -6.94
CA LYS A 174 5.01 -19.35 -7.39
C LYS A 174 5.27 -20.43 -6.34
N ASP A 175 5.32 -20.04 -5.07
CA ASP A 175 5.55 -20.98 -3.97
C ASP A 175 4.29 -21.83 -3.70
N PHE A 176 3.11 -21.26 -3.91
CA PHE A 176 1.84 -21.95 -3.74
C PHE A 176 1.64 -23.04 -4.81
N ASN A 177 1.33 -24.25 -4.35
CA ASN A 177 1.04 -25.41 -5.20
C ASN A 177 2.12 -25.70 -6.27
N SER A 178 3.40 -25.50 -5.92
CA SER A 178 4.55 -25.71 -6.83
C SER A 178 4.49 -24.90 -8.13
N GLY A 179 3.90 -23.70 -8.10
CA GLY A 179 3.87 -22.80 -9.24
C GLY A 179 2.83 -23.15 -10.30
N SER A 180 1.86 -24.02 -9.99
CA SER A 180 0.83 -24.44 -10.96
C SER A 180 0.00 -23.28 -11.55
N GLN A 181 0.01 -22.12 -10.89
CA GLN A 181 -0.74 -20.93 -11.27
C GLN A 181 0.10 -19.91 -12.05
N VAL A 182 1.42 -20.13 -12.17
CA VAL A 182 2.35 -19.22 -12.83
C VAL A 182 2.97 -19.91 -14.02
N ILE A 183 2.75 -19.36 -15.21
CA ILE A 183 3.40 -19.83 -16.43
C ILE A 183 4.87 -19.40 -16.33
N THR A 184 5.76 -20.36 -16.10
CA THR A 184 7.21 -20.15 -16.02
C THR A 184 7.92 -20.31 -17.35
N ASP A 185 7.24 -20.89 -18.35
CA ASP A 185 7.80 -21.14 -19.67
C ASP A 185 7.74 -19.88 -20.54
N GLU A 186 8.80 -19.64 -21.33
CA GLU A 186 8.85 -18.53 -22.27
C GLU A 186 7.81 -18.71 -23.38
N LEU A 187 6.71 -17.96 -23.28
CA LEU A 187 5.66 -17.95 -24.28
C LEU A 187 5.83 -16.77 -25.24
N THR A 188 5.88 -17.05 -26.55
CA THR A 188 5.82 -16.02 -27.59
C THR A 188 4.37 -15.81 -28.04
N LEU A 189 3.91 -14.55 -28.01
CA LEU A 189 2.57 -14.14 -28.46
C LEU A 189 2.70 -13.42 -29.83
N GLY A 190 1.97 -13.86 -30.85
CA GLY A 190 1.90 -13.21 -32.17
C GLY A 190 1.97 -14.17 -33.37
N GLU A 191 1.95 -13.62 -34.59
CA GLU A 191 2.05 -14.40 -35.84
C GLU A 191 3.44 -15.06 -35.94
N GLY A 192 3.51 -16.33 -35.52
CA GLY A 192 4.74 -17.11 -35.36
C GLY A 192 5.02 -17.62 -33.94
N GLY A 193 4.14 -17.34 -32.97
CA GLY A 193 4.19 -17.89 -31.61
C GLY A 193 3.24 -19.07 -31.36
N GLU A 194 3.41 -19.76 -30.24
CA GLU A 194 2.65 -20.99 -29.90
C GLU A 194 1.18 -20.73 -29.48
N PHE A 195 0.78 -19.47 -29.30
CA PHE A 195 -0.61 -19.09 -29.00
C PHE A 195 -1.13 -18.06 -30.01
N PRO A 196 -2.39 -18.19 -30.48
CA PRO A 196 -2.99 -17.30 -31.48
C PRO A 196 -3.24 -15.88 -30.97
#